data_AF-A0A529X8I4-F1
#
_entry.id   AF-A0A529X8I4-F1
#
_cell.length_a   1.000
_cell.length_b   1.000
_cell.length_c   1.000
_cell.angle_alpha   90.00
_cell.angle_beta   90.00
_cell.angle_gamma   90.00
#
_symmetry.space_group_name_H-M   'P 1'
#
loop_
_entity.id
_entity.type
_entity.pdbx_description
1 polymer ?
#
loop_
_entity_poly.entity_id
_entity_poly.type
_entity_poly.pdbx_seq_one_letter_code
_entity_poly.pdbx_strand_id
1 'polypeptide(L)'
;MQVKRNGDISFWYADLGAIPAPRPPLPGDIEADVAIVGAGYTGLWTAYYLKKAKPSLRIVLVEREFAGFGASGRNGGWLSGGFGWSREK
;
A
#
# COMPACT_ATOMS: atom_id res chain seq x y z
N MET A 1 3.95 -9.44 -18.24
CA MET A 1 3.67 -8.13 -18.90
C MET A 1 4.98 -7.37 -19.01
N GLN A 2 5.34 -6.77 -20.15
CA GLN A 2 6.59 -5.99 -20.26
C GLN A 2 6.40 -4.57 -19.72
N VAL A 3 7.32 -4.08 -18.88
CA VAL A 3 7.39 -2.67 -18.44
C VAL A 3 7.95 -1.85 -19.58
N LYS A 4 7.11 -1.07 -20.28
CA LYS A 4 7.54 -0.31 -21.47
C LYS A 4 7.58 1.19 -21.24
N ARG A 5 6.86 1.70 -20.25
CA ARG A 5 6.75 3.14 -19.95
C ARG A 5 6.73 3.40 -18.45
N ASN A 6 7.19 4.60 -18.07
CA ASN A 6 7.01 5.10 -16.71
C ASN A 6 5.51 5.20 -16.40
N GLY A 7 5.10 4.62 -15.26
CA GLY A 7 3.70 4.52 -14.85
C GLY A 7 3.06 3.16 -15.09
N ASP A 8 3.67 2.28 -15.90
CA ASP A 8 3.24 0.87 -16.01
C ASP A 8 3.55 0.11 -14.69
N ILE A 9 3.14 -1.16 -14.60
CA ILE A 9 3.41 -2.03 -13.44
C ILE A 9 4.91 -2.13 -13.13
N SER A 10 5.25 -2.47 -11.88
CA SER A 10 6.66 -2.58 -11.48
C SER A 10 7.36 -3.75 -12.16
N PHE A 11 8.71 -3.70 -12.17
CA PHE A 11 9.55 -4.82 -12.58
C PHE A 11 9.16 -6.12 -11.86
N TRP A 12 8.91 -6.04 -10.55
CA TRP A 12 8.53 -7.20 -9.74
C TRP A 12 7.20 -7.84 -10.18
N TYR A 13 6.17 -7.04 -10.46
CA TYR A 13 4.89 -7.56 -10.96
C TYR A 13 4.99 -8.04 -12.42
N ALA A 14 5.82 -7.40 -13.23
CA ALA A 14 6.09 -7.83 -14.59
C ALA A 14 6.73 -9.23 -14.63
N ASP A 15 7.70 -9.47 -13.74
CA ASP A 15 8.43 -10.73 -13.59
C ASP A 15 7.53 -11.86 -13.06
N LEU A 16 6.68 -11.58 -12.07
CA LEU A 16 5.65 -12.51 -11.60
C LEU A 16 4.63 -12.91 -12.68
N GLY A 17 4.55 -12.16 -13.79
CA GLY A 17 3.64 -12.44 -14.90
C GLY A 17 2.16 -12.20 -14.60
N ALA A 18 1.82 -11.76 -13.39
CA ALA A 18 0.45 -11.54 -12.93
C ALA A 18 0.35 -10.32 -12.01
N ILE A 19 -0.82 -9.68 -12.03
CA ILE A 19 -1.22 -8.66 -11.07
C ILE A 19 -2.39 -9.18 -10.23
N PRO A 20 -2.56 -8.69 -8.98
CA PRO A 20 -3.73 -9.02 -8.20
C PRO A 20 -5.02 -8.63 -8.94
N ALA A 21 -6.07 -9.43 -8.79
CA ALA A 21 -7.39 -9.05 -9.25
C ALA A 21 -7.83 -7.75 -8.55
N PRO A 22 -8.41 -6.78 -9.28
CA PRO A 22 -8.96 -5.57 -8.67
C PRO A 22 -9.98 -5.93 -7.58
N ARG A 23 -9.93 -5.20 -6.46
CA ARG A 23 -11.01 -5.28 -5.47
C ARG A 23 -12.25 -4.56 -6.02
N PRO A 24 -13.45 -4.89 -5.54
CA PRO A 24 -14.64 -4.12 -5.89
C PRO A 24 -14.42 -2.62 -5.63
N PRO A 25 -14.93 -1.73 -6.49
CA PRO A 25 -14.88 -0.31 -6.25
C PRO A 25 -15.65 0.03 -4.95
N LEU A 26 -15.39 1.22 -4.42
CA LEU A 26 -16.19 1.75 -3.32
C LEU A 26 -17.67 1.78 -3.76
N PRO A 27 -18.62 1.20 -2.99
CA PRO A 27 -20.01 1.05 -3.43
C PRO A 27 -20.80 2.36 -3.45
N GLY A 28 -20.16 3.48 -3.07
CA GLY A 28 -20.76 4.79 -2.90
C GLY A 28 -20.15 5.48 -1.68
N ASP A 29 -20.86 6.46 -1.14
CA ASP A 29 -20.45 7.14 0.08
C ASP A 29 -20.52 6.18 1.28
N ILE A 30 -19.47 6.18 2.10
CA ILE A 30 -19.41 5.38 3.33
C ILE A 30 -18.81 6.17 4.48
N GLU A 31 -19.29 5.87 5.68
CA GLU A 31 -18.78 6.43 6.93
C GLU A 31 -17.60 5.60 7.46
N ALA A 32 -16.52 6.28 7.86
CA ALA A 32 -15.33 5.66 8.44
C ALA A 32 -14.85 6.47 9.65
N ASP A 33 -14.22 5.80 10.61
CA ASP A 33 -13.54 6.51 11.71
C ASP A 33 -12.22 7.12 11.19
N VAL A 34 -11.58 6.44 10.22
CA VAL A 34 -10.39 6.91 9.51
C VAL A 34 -10.47 6.52 8.04
N ALA A 35 -10.30 7.49 7.15
CA ALA A 35 -10.12 7.28 5.72
C ALA A 35 -8.65 7.45 5.33
N ILE A 36 -8.10 6.49 4.59
CA ILE A 36 -6.72 6.46 4.11
C ILE A 36 -6.72 6.41 2.59
N VAL A 37 -6.07 7.37 1.94
CA VAL A 37 -5.93 7.43 0.48
C VAL A 37 -4.53 6.94 0.09
N GLY A 38 -4.50 5.81 -0.62
CA GLY A 38 -3.28 5.16 -1.12
C GLY A 38 -2.92 3.87 -0.36
N ALA A 39 -2.81 2.76 -1.10
CA ALA A 39 -2.44 1.45 -0.56
C ALA A 39 -0.93 1.15 -0.73
N GLY A 40 -0.08 2.16 -0.50
CA GLY A 40 1.37 2.00 -0.40
C GLY A 40 1.80 1.60 1.02
N TYR A 41 3.12 1.53 1.26
CA TYR A 41 3.68 1.24 2.58
C TYR A 41 3.15 2.19 3.65
N THR A 42 3.16 3.49 3.40
CA THR A 42 2.67 4.48 4.37
C THR A 42 1.22 4.22 4.76
N GLY A 43 0.31 4.11 3.78
CA GLY A 43 -1.11 3.88 4.06
C GLY A 43 -1.40 2.55 4.77
N LEU A 44 -0.77 1.47 4.32
CA LEU A 44 -0.94 0.14 4.92
C LEU A 44 -0.34 0.06 6.33
N TRP A 45 0.84 0.63 6.57
CA TRP A 45 1.44 0.70 7.90
C TRP A 45 0.63 1.58 8.85
N THR A 46 0.10 2.71 8.36
CA THR A 46 -0.84 3.53 9.14
C THR A 46 -2.06 2.72 9.56
N ALA A 47 -2.73 2.04 8.62
CA ALA A 47 -3.88 1.19 8.92
C ALA A 47 -3.54 0.10 9.94
N TYR A 48 -2.38 -0.55 9.78
CA TYR A 48 -1.90 -1.59 10.67
C TYR A 48 -1.67 -1.09 12.09
N TYR A 49 -0.93 0.01 12.25
CA TYR A 49 -0.64 0.55 13.59
C TYR A 49 -1.89 1.15 14.25
N LEU A 50 -2.81 1.74 13.48
CA LEU A 50 -4.11 2.16 13.99
C LEU A 50 -4.94 0.96 14.49
N LYS A 51 -5.00 -0.14 13.74
CA LYS A 51 -5.67 -1.37 14.20
C LYS A 51 -5.01 -1.97 15.43
N LYS A 52 -3.67 -1.91 15.54
CA LYS A 52 -2.97 -2.34 16.76
C LYS A 52 -3.32 -1.49 17.97
N ALA A 53 -3.38 -0.16 17.80
CA ALA A 53 -3.68 0.76 18.90
C ALA A 53 -5.15 0.72 19.32
N LYS A 54 -6.07 0.61 18.35
CA LYS A 54 -7.52 0.57 18.60
C LYS A 54 -8.20 -0.36 17.58
N PRO A 55 -8.36 -1.67 17.90
CA PRO A 55 -8.91 -2.66 16.97
C PRO A 55 -10.32 -2.36 16.45
N SER A 56 -11.12 -1.63 17.25
CA SER A 56 -12.49 -1.26 16.92
C SER A 56 -12.62 -0.18 15.84
N LEU A 57 -11.54 0.53 15.47
CA LEU A 57 -11.61 1.57 14.43
C LEU A 57 -12.09 1.01 13.10
N ARG A 58 -13.12 1.61 12.52
CA ARG A 58 -13.54 1.37 11.13
C ARG A 58 -12.62 2.17 10.22
N ILE A 59 -11.68 1.47 9.59
CA ILE A 59 -10.68 2.07 8.69
C ILE A 59 -11.05 1.72 7.26
N VAL A 60 -11.17 2.76 6.43
CA VAL A 60 -11.37 2.62 4.98
C VAL A 60 -10.07 3.02 4.29
N LEU A 61 -9.54 2.13 3.47
CA LEU A 61 -8.34 2.39 2.68
C LEU A 61 -8.70 2.25 1.20
N VAL A 62 -8.51 3.33 0.44
CA VAL A 62 -8.83 3.39 -0.99
C VAL A 62 -7.56 3.51 -1.82
N GLU A 63 -7.51 2.80 -2.94
CA GLU A 63 -6.42 2.81 -3.90
C GLU A 63 -7.02 2.83 -5.30
N ARG A 64 -6.42 3.63 -6.19
CA ARG A 64 -6.89 3.78 -7.57
C ARG A 64 -6.65 2.51 -8.36
N GLU A 65 -5.50 1.88 -8.15
CA GLU A 65 -5.07 0.69 -8.89
C GLU A 65 -5.23 -0.56 -8.00
N PHE A 66 -4.12 -1.15 -7.55
CA PHE A 66 -4.10 -2.24 -6.57
C PHE A 66 -3.08 -1.95 -5.47
N ALA A 67 -3.21 -2.66 -4.34
CA ALA A 67 -2.31 -2.48 -3.20
C ALA A 67 -0.85 -2.73 -3.59
N GLY A 68 0.02 -1.77 -3.31
CA GLY A 68 1.42 -1.82 -3.75
C GLY A 68 1.65 -1.42 -5.20
N PHE A 69 0.65 -0.93 -5.95
CA PHE A 69 0.89 -0.47 -7.33
C PHE A 69 1.96 0.62 -7.39
N GLY A 70 1.91 1.61 -6.49
CA GLY A 70 2.73 2.84 -6.49
C GLY A 70 4.25 2.66 -6.21
N ALA A 71 4.89 3.69 -5.66
CA ALA A 71 6.32 3.69 -5.36
C ALA A 71 6.73 2.50 -4.45
N SER A 72 5.86 2.12 -3.51
CA SER A 72 6.10 1.01 -2.59
C SER A 72 6.25 -0.35 -3.28
N GLY A 73 5.65 -0.59 -4.44
CA GLY A 73 5.89 -1.82 -5.21
C GLY A 73 6.88 -1.66 -6.35
N ARG A 74 7.42 -0.45 -6.58
CA ARG A 74 8.49 -0.15 -7.57
C ARG A 74 9.86 0.05 -6.91
N ASN A 75 9.97 -0.16 -5.61
CA ASN A 75 11.21 0.03 -4.87
C ASN A 75 12.27 -1.00 -5.30
N GLY A 76 13.56 -0.66 -5.15
CA GLY A 76 14.67 -1.52 -5.57
C GLY A 76 14.93 -2.74 -4.69
N GLY A 77 14.12 -2.99 -3.65
CA GLY A 77 14.30 -4.08 -2.69
C GLY A 77 15.37 -3.82 -1.63
N TRP A 78 15.99 -2.64 -1.63
CA TRP A 78 17.02 -2.27 -0.67
C TRP A 78 16.39 -1.86 0.66
N LEU A 79 16.64 -2.65 1.70
CA LEU A 79 16.32 -2.31 3.08
C LEU A 79 17.63 -2.16 3.85
N SER A 80 17.97 -0.93 4.26
CA SER A 80 19.17 -0.63 5.03
C SER A 80 18.81 0.04 6.34
N GLY A 81 19.39 -0.45 7.44
CA GLY A 81 19.26 0.12 8.79
C GLY A 81 20.29 1.21 9.11
N GLY A 82 20.92 1.81 8.09
CA GLY A 82 22.07 2.73 8.24
C GLY A 82 21.84 3.95 9.14
N PHE A 83 20.59 4.24 9.49
CA PHE A 83 20.23 5.17 10.56
C PHE A 83 19.46 4.37 11.61
N GLY A 84 20.16 3.90 12.64
CA GLY A 84 19.56 3.12 13.72
C GLY A 84 18.44 3.89 14.40
N TRP A 85 17.20 3.52 14.10
CA TRP A 85 16.01 4.02 14.79
C TRP A 85 15.75 3.12 16.01
N SER A 86 15.68 3.72 17.19
CA SER A 86 15.24 3.05 18.42
C SER A 86 13.78 3.39 18.66
N ARG A 87 12.94 2.40 18.99
CA ARG A 87 11.57 2.67 19.45
C ARG A 87 11.55 3.26 20.87
N GLU A 88 12.69 3.20 21.57
CA GLU A 88 12.86 3.52 22.99
C GLU A 88 13.87 4.65 23.25
N LYS A 89 14.42 5.30 22.21
CA LYS A 89 15.28 6.49 22.35
C LYS A 89 14.90 7.56 21.34
#